data_AF-A0A2V6I5X1-F1
#
_entry.id   AF-A0A2V6I5X1-F1
#
_cell.length_a   1.000
_cell.length_b   1.000
_cell.length_c   1.000
_cell.angle_alpha   90.00
_cell.angle_beta   90.00
_cell.angle_gamma   90.00
#
_symmetry.space_group_name_H-M   'P 1'
#
loop_
_entity.id
_entity.type
_entity.pdbx_description
1 polymer ?
#
loop_
_entity_poly.entity_id
_entity_poly.type
_entity_poly.pdbx_seq_one_letter_code
_entity_poly.pdbx_strand_id
1 'polypeptide(L)'
;ATSDFSLNHADEMRISDYMAMDLRRAIAVQPAENDTTILIPAYYDQTGTPQTPALDGQGGVFYGASGSSVRIHYYLMAGTIYRQQDSAPAQPLAVNVQDFVFDVTDAGKVVTTRITFNPTFNSGGASAAATTATAFYNTTLLRNSRTDIQSSVY
;
A
#
# COMPACT_ATOMS: atom_id res chain seq x y z
N ALA A 1 0.11 26.58 -12.76
CA ALA A 1 -1.30 26.20 -12.95
C ALA A 1 -1.43 24.86 -13.70
N THR A 2 -1.04 24.74 -14.98
CA THR A 2 -1.08 23.46 -15.73
C THR A 2 0.04 22.48 -15.37
N SER A 3 1.21 22.99 -14.99
CA SER A 3 2.33 22.18 -14.45
C SER A 3 1.93 21.46 -13.16
N ASP A 4 1.26 22.17 -12.27
CA ASP A 4 0.97 21.71 -10.91
C ASP A 4 -0.12 20.63 -10.94
N PHE A 5 -1.08 20.73 -11.86
CA PHE A 5 -2.08 19.69 -12.11
C PHE A 5 -1.44 18.39 -12.63
N SER A 6 -0.52 18.51 -13.60
CA SER A 6 0.14 17.33 -14.20
C SER A 6 1.05 16.62 -13.21
N LEU A 7 1.74 17.38 -12.34
CA LEU A 7 2.58 16.84 -11.28
C LEU A 7 1.76 16.11 -10.21
N ASN A 8 0.67 16.72 -9.75
CA ASN A 8 -0.21 16.10 -8.74
C ASN A 8 -0.87 14.83 -9.29
N HIS A 9 -1.29 14.82 -10.55
CA HIS A 9 -1.85 13.62 -11.17
C HIS A 9 -0.82 12.50 -11.34
N ALA A 10 0.43 12.86 -11.65
CA ALA A 10 1.52 11.88 -11.68
C ALA A 10 1.79 11.29 -10.28
N ASP A 11 1.70 12.11 -9.23
CA ASP A 11 1.81 11.66 -7.84
C ASP A 11 0.67 10.71 -7.44
N GLU A 12 -0.58 11.02 -7.83
CA GLU A 12 -1.75 10.14 -7.64
C GLU A 12 -1.54 8.76 -8.28
N MET A 13 -1.05 8.72 -9.53
CA MET A 13 -0.78 7.45 -10.20
C MET A 13 0.41 6.70 -9.58
N ARG A 14 1.46 7.42 -9.18
CA ARG A 14 2.65 6.85 -8.54
C ARG A 14 2.29 6.16 -7.23
N ILE A 15 1.57 6.85 -6.34
CA ILE A 15 1.21 6.28 -5.04
C ILE A 15 0.28 5.07 -5.18
N SER A 16 -0.66 5.12 -6.12
CA SER A 16 -1.54 3.99 -6.45
C SER A 16 -0.76 2.75 -6.87
N ASP A 17 0.21 2.90 -7.77
CA ASP A 17 1.00 1.77 -8.27
C ASP A 17 1.89 1.17 -7.17
N TYR A 18 2.55 2.01 -6.35
CA TYR A 18 3.34 1.55 -5.21
C TYR A 18 2.47 0.75 -4.22
N MET A 19 1.32 1.30 -3.82
CA MET A 19 0.44 0.62 -2.86
C MET A 19 -0.13 -0.67 -3.43
N ALA A 20 -0.55 -0.69 -4.70
CA ALA A 20 -1.04 -1.90 -5.34
C ALA A 20 0.06 -2.97 -5.48
N MET A 21 1.29 -2.57 -5.80
CA MET A 21 2.42 -3.48 -5.88
C MET A 21 2.70 -4.14 -4.53
N ASP A 22 2.77 -3.36 -3.46
CA ASP A 22 3.06 -3.88 -2.12
C ASP A 22 1.91 -4.73 -1.57
N LEU A 23 0.66 -4.31 -1.77
CA LEU A 23 -0.53 -5.08 -1.39
C LEU A 23 -0.62 -6.43 -2.11
N ARG A 24 -0.29 -6.48 -3.42
CA ARG A 24 -0.26 -7.77 -4.16
C ARG A 24 0.78 -8.74 -3.63
N ARG A 25 1.84 -8.24 -2.98
CA ARG A 25 2.92 -9.03 -2.39
C ARG A 25 2.72 -9.30 -0.90
N ALA A 26 1.79 -8.60 -0.26
CA ALA A 26 1.66 -8.57 1.19
C ALA A 26 1.28 -9.94 1.78
N ILE A 27 2.00 -10.31 2.84
CA ILE A 27 1.72 -11.44 3.73
C ILE A 27 0.73 -10.99 4.81
N ALA A 28 0.89 -9.76 5.31
CA ALA A 28 0.01 -9.16 6.29
C ALA A 28 -0.09 -7.66 6.08
N VAL A 29 -1.24 -7.09 6.44
CA VAL A 29 -1.50 -5.65 6.44
C VAL A 29 -2.01 -5.27 7.82
N GLN A 30 -1.40 -4.25 8.42
CA GLN A 30 -1.79 -3.64 9.68
C GLN A 30 -2.33 -2.25 9.34
N PRO A 31 -3.64 -2.16 9.01
CA PRO A 31 -4.24 -0.90 8.61
C PRO A 31 -4.35 0.02 9.82
N ALA A 32 -3.89 1.25 9.66
CA ALA A 32 -4.28 2.37 10.50
C ALA A 32 -4.36 3.63 9.64
N GLU A 33 -5.31 4.50 9.98
CA GLU A 33 -5.52 5.74 9.25
C GLU A 33 -4.25 6.59 9.30
N ASN A 34 -3.80 7.07 8.15
CA ASN A 34 -2.61 7.89 7.98
C ASN A 34 -1.28 7.24 8.42
N ASP A 35 -1.29 5.99 8.87
CA ASP A 35 -0.13 5.22 9.33
C ASP A 35 -0.42 3.72 9.12
N THR A 36 0.00 3.15 7.99
CA THR A 36 -0.26 1.74 7.66
C THR A 36 1.04 0.98 7.48
N THR A 37 1.09 -0.21 8.07
CA THR A 37 2.21 -1.14 7.88
C THR A 37 1.80 -2.33 7.03
N ILE A 38 2.62 -2.68 6.04
CA ILE A 38 2.47 -3.82 5.15
C ILE A 38 3.72 -4.70 5.30
N LEU A 39 3.53 -5.99 5.55
CA LEU A 39 4.62 -6.97 5.59
C LEU A 39 4.68 -7.72 4.26
N ILE A 40 5.82 -7.67 3.58
CA ILE A 40 6.08 -8.40 2.32
C ILE A 40 7.18 -9.44 2.51
N PRO A 41 7.30 -10.46 1.65
CA PRO A 41 8.40 -11.41 1.70
C PRO A 41 9.76 -10.73 1.50
N ALA A 42 10.80 -11.27 2.15
CA ALA A 42 12.18 -10.80 2.02
C ALA A 42 12.83 -11.30 0.71
N TYR A 43 12.36 -10.81 -0.44
CA TYR A 43 12.84 -11.26 -1.76
C TYR A 43 14.34 -11.04 -2.00
N TYR A 44 14.96 -10.12 -1.25
CA TYR A 44 16.37 -9.75 -1.40
C TYR A 44 17.07 -9.82 -0.04
N ASP A 45 18.34 -10.21 -0.04
CA ASP A 45 19.17 -10.15 1.16
C ASP A 45 19.68 -8.72 1.45
N GLN A 46 20.46 -8.56 2.52
CA GLN A 46 21.01 -7.26 2.93
C GLN A 46 21.97 -6.63 1.90
N THR A 47 22.47 -7.42 0.94
CA THR A 47 23.33 -6.95 -0.16
C THR A 47 22.53 -6.56 -1.40
N GLY A 48 21.22 -6.74 -1.40
CA GLY A 48 20.35 -6.53 -2.56
C GLY A 48 20.35 -7.71 -3.54
N THR A 49 20.91 -8.87 -3.15
CA THR A 49 20.91 -10.06 -3.99
C THR A 49 19.57 -10.79 -3.86
N PRO A 50 18.93 -11.21 -4.98
CA PRO A 50 17.69 -11.98 -4.93
C PRO A 50 17.89 -13.28 -4.15
N GLN A 51 16.96 -13.58 -3.25
CA GLN A 51 16.95 -14.83 -2.50
C GLN A 51 16.20 -15.92 -3.25
N THR A 52 16.73 -17.15 -3.19
CA THR A 52 16.06 -18.32 -3.79
C THR A 52 14.86 -18.70 -2.92
N PRO A 53 13.66 -18.90 -3.50
CA PRO A 53 12.50 -19.36 -2.74
C PRO A 53 12.73 -20.78 -2.21
N ALA A 54 12.33 -21.01 -0.97
CA ALA A 54 12.35 -22.32 -0.33
C ALA A 54 10.94 -22.69 0.16
N LEU A 55 10.61 -23.98 0.09
CA LEU A 55 9.35 -24.51 0.61
C LEU A 55 9.45 -24.68 2.13
N ASP A 56 8.43 -24.25 2.86
CA ASP A 56 8.34 -24.44 4.32
C ASP A 56 8.05 -25.89 4.73
N GLY A 57 7.65 -26.74 3.78
CA GLY A 57 7.23 -28.13 4.02
C GLY A 57 5.77 -28.28 4.45
N GLN A 58 5.00 -27.18 4.51
CA GLN A 58 3.56 -27.13 4.78
C GLN A 58 2.77 -26.51 3.61
N GLY A 59 3.44 -26.18 2.51
CA GLY A 59 2.82 -25.66 1.29
C GLY A 59 3.00 -24.15 1.08
N GLY A 60 3.70 -23.47 2.00
CA GLY A 60 4.13 -22.09 1.84
C GLY A 60 5.52 -21.96 1.23
N VAL A 61 5.80 -20.77 0.70
CA VAL A 61 7.10 -20.38 0.16
C VAL A 61 7.66 -19.25 1.02
N PHE A 62 8.92 -19.35 1.41
CA PHE A 62 9.64 -18.27 2.07
C PHE A 62 10.90 -17.90 1.29
N TYR A 63 11.41 -16.71 1.59
CA TYR A 63 12.63 -16.16 1.01
C TYR A 63 13.57 -15.86 2.18
N GLY A 64 14.78 -16.42 2.15
CA GLY A 64 15.75 -16.26 3.24
C GLY A 64 15.49 -17.20 4.40
N ALA A 65 15.42 -16.68 5.62
CA ALA A 65 15.05 -17.48 6.78
C ALA A 65 13.53 -17.66 6.86
N SER A 66 13.07 -18.79 7.38
CA SER A 66 11.63 -19.01 7.59
C SER A 66 11.07 -17.92 8.51
N GLY A 67 9.97 -17.30 8.09
CA GLY A 67 9.35 -16.16 8.79
C GLY A 67 9.97 -14.79 8.50
N SER A 68 11.01 -14.69 7.67
CA SER A 68 11.56 -13.38 7.28
C SER A 68 10.57 -12.56 6.45
N SER A 69 10.43 -11.29 6.82
CA SER A 69 9.61 -10.31 6.09
C SER A 69 10.30 -8.95 6.10
N VAL A 70 9.88 -8.11 5.16
CA VAL A 70 10.28 -6.72 5.03
C VAL A 70 9.09 -5.85 5.42
N ARG A 71 9.33 -4.86 6.28
CA ARG A 71 8.30 -3.92 6.73
C ARG A 71 8.23 -2.74 5.77
N ILE A 72 7.11 -2.60 5.06
CA ILE A 72 6.79 -1.38 4.33
C ILE A 72 5.85 -0.53 5.18
N HIS A 73 6.29 0.67 5.52
CA HIS A 73 5.54 1.62 6.34
C HIS A 73 5.13 2.82 5.49
N TYR A 74 3.83 3.02 5.38
CA TYR A 74 3.24 4.20 4.78
C TYR A 74 2.77 5.13 5.89
N TYR A 75 3.17 6.41 5.85
CA TYR A 75 2.71 7.39 6.82
C TYR A 75 2.52 8.76 6.18
N LEU A 76 1.54 9.52 6.70
CA LEU A 76 1.25 10.88 6.29
C LEU A 76 1.92 11.85 7.25
N MET A 77 2.76 12.73 6.73
CA MET A 77 3.40 13.79 7.51
C MET A 77 3.36 15.10 6.73
N ALA A 78 2.80 16.15 7.34
CA ALA A 78 2.69 17.48 6.74
C ALA A 78 2.09 17.47 5.31
N GLY A 79 1.04 16.68 5.08
CA GLY A 79 0.37 16.58 3.78
C GLY A 79 1.14 15.78 2.73
N THR A 80 2.22 15.09 3.10
CA THR A 80 3.00 14.22 2.21
C THR A 80 2.92 12.78 2.70
N ILE A 81 2.56 11.86 1.80
CA ILE A 81 2.68 10.42 2.09
C ILE A 81 4.11 9.99 1.78
N TYR A 82 4.69 9.31 2.76
CA TYR A 82 5.98 8.66 2.67
C TYR A 82 5.81 7.15 2.63
N ARG A 83 6.70 6.49 1.89
CA ARG A 83 6.91 5.04 1.94
C ARG A 83 8.30 4.77 2.50
N GLN A 84 8.38 4.02 3.57
CA GLN A 84 9.61 3.59 4.20
C GLN A 84 9.72 2.07 4.16
N GLN A 85 10.91 1.56 3.84
CA GLN A 85 11.22 0.14 3.95
C GLN A 85 12.13 -0.07 5.16
N ASP A 86 11.69 -0.87 6.12
CA ASP A 86 12.36 -1.15 7.38
C ASP A 86 12.86 0.14 8.07
N SER A 87 14.18 0.35 8.11
CA SER A 87 14.85 1.52 8.66
C SER A 87 15.53 2.40 7.59
N ALA A 88 15.27 2.13 6.31
CA ALA A 88 15.79 2.93 5.20
C ALA A 88 15.22 4.36 5.23
N PRO A 89 15.83 5.33 4.53
CA PRO A 89 15.26 6.66 4.37
C PRO A 89 13.85 6.58 3.76
N ALA A 90 12.92 7.34 4.32
CA ALA A 90 11.56 7.40 3.82
C ALA A 90 11.49 8.17 2.49
N GLN A 91 10.80 7.61 1.50
CA GLN A 91 10.65 8.18 0.17
C GLN A 91 9.31 8.90 0.05
N PRO A 92 9.27 10.21 -0.32
CA PRO A 92 8.02 10.91 -0.59
C PRO A 92 7.36 10.38 -1.87
N LEU A 93 6.07 10.04 -1.78
CA LEU A 93 5.29 9.45 -2.88
C LEU A 93 4.14 10.31 -3.39
N ALA A 94 3.53 11.13 -2.55
CA ALA A 94 2.49 12.07 -2.97
C ALA A 94 2.43 13.24 -2.00
N VAL A 95 2.20 14.44 -2.52
CA VAL A 95 1.98 15.66 -1.74
C VAL A 95 0.52 16.12 -1.80
N ASN A 96 0.16 17.11 -0.99
CA ASN A 96 -1.19 17.66 -0.89
C ASN A 96 -2.26 16.61 -0.51
N VAL A 97 -1.86 15.60 0.26
CA VAL A 97 -2.79 14.58 0.75
C VAL A 97 -3.46 15.06 2.04
N GLN A 98 -4.78 14.91 2.10
CA GLN A 98 -5.57 15.17 3.30
C GLN A 98 -5.55 13.95 4.24
N ASP A 99 -5.89 12.79 3.69
CA ASP A 99 -5.94 11.53 4.43
C ASP A 99 -5.66 10.34 3.51
N PHE A 100 -5.23 9.23 4.10
CA PHE A 100 -5.33 7.92 3.48
C PHE A 100 -5.81 6.86 4.47
N VAL A 101 -6.65 5.96 3.99
CA VAL A 101 -7.32 4.93 4.78
C VAL A 101 -7.19 3.59 4.06
N PHE A 102 -6.82 2.56 4.81
CA PHE A 102 -6.82 1.18 4.36
C PHE A 102 -7.96 0.46 5.07
N ASP A 103 -8.91 -0.05 4.30
CA ASP A 103 -9.99 -0.90 4.79
C ASP A 103 -9.72 -2.34 4.37
N VAL A 104 -9.61 -3.24 5.35
CA VAL A 104 -9.33 -4.65 5.13
C VAL A 104 -10.61 -5.43 5.36
N THR A 105 -11.12 -6.02 4.28
CA THR A 105 -12.39 -6.75 4.25
C THR A 105 -12.17 -8.21 3.85
N ASP A 106 -13.26 -8.99 3.77
CA ASP A 106 -13.24 -10.41 3.39
C ASP A 106 -12.24 -11.23 4.24
N ALA A 107 -12.36 -11.14 5.57
CA ALA A 107 -11.51 -11.85 6.52
C ALA A 107 -9.99 -11.64 6.32
N GLY A 108 -9.57 -10.46 5.86
CA GLY A 108 -8.14 -10.19 5.62
C GLY A 108 -7.67 -10.54 4.22
N LYS A 109 -8.57 -10.68 3.24
CA LYS A 109 -8.24 -11.08 1.86
C LYS A 109 -8.33 -9.93 0.86
N VAL A 110 -9.14 -8.91 1.14
CA VAL A 110 -9.33 -7.78 0.23
C VAL A 110 -8.96 -6.50 0.96
N VAL A 111 -8.12 -5.67 0.35
CA VAL A 111 -7.79 -4.35 0.86
C VAL A 111 -8.31 -3.31 -0.09
N THR A 112 -9.11 -2.40 0.43
CA THR A 112 -9.52 -1.18 -0.25
C THR A 112 -8.75 -0.02 0.32
N THR A 113 -8.01 0.68 -0.52
CA THR A 113 -7.31 1.91 -0.17
C THR A 113 -8.10 3.09 -0.69
N ARG A 114 -8.32 4.08 0.18
CA ARG A 114 -8.84 5.40 -0.16
C ARG A 114 -7.77 6.44 0.16
N ILE A 115 -7.48 7.32 -0.78
CA ILE A 115 -6.58 8.46 -0.57
C ILE A 115 -7.36 9.71 -0.96
N THR A 116 -7.48 10.67 -0.03
CA THR A 116 -8.17 11.94 -0.29
C THR A 116 -7.13 13.04 -0.51
N PHE A 117 -7.13 13.68 -1.67
CA PHE A 117 -6.26 14.82 -1.96
C PHE A 117 -6.95 16.14 -1.65
N ASN A 118 -6.19 17.12 -1.16
CA ASN A 118 -6.69 18.48 -1.00
C ASN A 118 -6.98 19.09 -2.38
N PRO A 119 -8.18 19.67 -2.62
CA PRO A 119 -8.54 20.23 -3.91
C PRO A 119 -7.61 21.39 -4.27
N THR A 120 -7.06 21.37 -5.49
CA THR A 120 -6.19 22.43 -6.02
C THR A 120 -6.96 23.65 -6.55
N PHE A 121 -8.26 23.52 -6.78
CA PHE A 121 -9.11 24.59 -7.29
C PHE A 121 -10.09 25.07 -6.21
N ASN A 122 -9.90 26.31 -5.74
CA ASN A 122 -10.89 27.00 -4.94
C ASN A 122 -11.96 27.58 -5.87
N SER A 123 -13.03 26.84 -6.13
CA SER A 123 -14.27 27.48 -6.60
C SER A 123 -14.91 28.19 -5.41
N GLY A 124 -15.39 29.44 -5.57
CA GLY A 124 -15.90 30.33 -4.51
C GLY A 124 -17.16 29.89 -3.74
N GLY A 125 -17.33 28.59 -3.51
CA GLY A 125 -18.39 27.94 -2.74
C GLY A 125 -18.03 26.51 -2.35
N ALA A 126 -16.74 26.22 -2.10
CA ALA A 126 -16.26 24.88 -1.76
C ALA A 126 -16.99 24.32 -0.53
N SER A 127 -17.72 23.22 -0.72
CA SER A 127 -18.35 22.45 0.35
C SER A 127 -17.57 21.14 0.58
N ALA A 128 -17.81 20.43 1.69
CA ALA A 128 -17.20 19.11 1.96
C ALA A 128 -17.45 18.07 0.85
N ALA A 129 -18.42 18.29 -0.04
CA ALA A 129 -18.63 17.45 -1.21
C ALA A 129 -17.52 17.62 -2.28
N ALA A 130 -16.83 18.76 -2.32
CA ALA A 130 -15.75 19.03 -3.28
C ALA A 130 -14.49 18.19 -3.00
N THR A 131 -14.20 17.86 -1.74
CA THR A 131 -13.10 16.96 -1.34
C THR A 131 -13.45 15.48 -1.53
N THR A 132 -14.74 15.14 -1.61
CA THR A 132 -15.17 13.76 -1.86
C THR A 132 -14.88 13.33 -3.30
N ALA A 133 -14.88 14.27 -4.26
CA ALA A 133 -14.55 14.03 -5.66
C ALA A 133 -13.04 13.99 -5.96
N THR A 134 -12.18 14.29 -4.98
CA THR A 134 -10.71 14.19 -5.10
C THR A 134 -10.15 12.94 -4.44
N ALA A 135 -11.02 11.99 -4.08
CA ALA A 135 -10.63 10.72 -3.51
C ALA A 135 -10.30 9.69 -4.60
N PHE A 136 -9.12 9.09 -4.48
CA PHE A 136 -8.69 7.95 -5.29
C PHE A 136 -8.98 6.64 -4.54
N TYR A 137 -9.49 5.65 -5.26
CA TYR A 137 -9.85 4.34 -4.71
C TYR A 137 -9.11 3.23 -5.43
N ASN A 138 -8.54 2.30 -4.67
CA ASN A 138 -7.91 1.09 -5.19
C ASN A 138 -8.35 -0.11 -4.37
N THR A 139 -8.68 -1.21 -5.04
CA THR A 139 -9.00 -2.47 -4.38
C THR A 139 -8.03 -3.54 -4.86
N THR A 140 -7.35 -4.19 -3.92
CA THR A 140 -6.36 -5.24 -4.20
C THR A 140 -6.65 -6.49 -3.39
N LEU A 141 -6.61 -7.65 -4.05
CA LEU A 141 -6.65 -8.96 -3.40
C LEU A 141 -5.27 -9.30 -2.81
N LEU A 142 -5.25 -9.67 -1.54
CA LEU A 142 -4.07 -10.18 -0.85
C LEU A 142 -3.85 -11.64 -1.24
N ARG A 143 -2.89 -11.88 -2.12
CA ARG A 143 -2.65 -13.22 -2.68
C ARG A 143 -1.98 -14.19 -1.70
N ASN A 144 -1.17 -13.70 -0.77
CA ASN A 144 -0.45 -14.53 0.20
C ASN A 144 -1.22 -14.79 1.50
N SER A 145 -2.35 -14.11 1.76
CA SER A 145 -3.20 -14.39 2.92
C SER A 145 -4.33 -15.39 2.61
N ARG A 146 -4.42 -15.89 1.38
CA ARG A 146 -5.50 -16.79 0.96
C ARG A 146 -5.25 -18.21 1.48
N THR A 147 -5.92 -18.56 2.57
CA THR A 147 -5.96 -19.91 3.15
C THR A 147 -7.09 -20.79 2.61
N ASP A 148 -7.70 -20.43 1.47
CA ASP A 148 -8.81 -21.16 0.85
C ASP A 148 -8.34 -22.47 0.19
N ILE A 149 -7.91 -23.42 1.01
CA ILE A 149 -7.91 -24.85 0.70
C ILE A 149 -8.84 -25.51 1.73
N GLN A 150 -10.14 -25.27 1.61
CA GLN A 150 -11.07 -26.35 1.92
C GLN A 150 -10.99 -27.34 0.75
N SER A 151 -10.09 -28.30 0.86
CA SER A 151 -10.16 -29.52 0.05
C SER A 151 -11.43 -30.25 0.45
N SER A 152 -12.52 -29.97 -0.27
CA SER A 152 -13.65 -30.88 -0.39
C SER A 152 -13.76 -31.24 -1.87
N VAL A 153 -12.91 -32.19 -2.26
CA VAL A 153 -13.18 -33.05 -3.42
C VAL A 153 -13.59 -34.38 -2.81
N TYR A 154 -14.81 -34.79 -3.16
CA TYR A 154 -15.49 -36.03 -2.77
C TYR A 154 -14.63 -37.29 -2.90
#